data_AF-A0A9W7A276-F1
#
_entry.id   AF-A0A9W7A276-F1
#
_cell.length_a   1.000
_cell.length_b   1.000
_cell.length_c   1.000
_cell.angle_alpha   90.00
_cell.angle_beta   90.00
_cell.angle_gamma   90.00
#
_symmetry.space_group_name_H-M   'P 1'
#
loop_
_entity.id
_entity.type
_entity.pdbx_description
1 polymer ?
#
loop_
_entity_poly.entity_id
_entity_poly.type
_entity_poly.pdbx_seq_one_letter_code
_entity_poly.pdbx_strand_id
1 'polypeptide(L)'
;MMHIDAVIGDATLDGTLTKQWAEWVKEKIKQPGEVPPTTVAPKRPPLICHYCGSTGPPKPRRCGGCKKVRFCSRECQQRNWPEHKKYCSKG
;
A
#
# COMPACT_ATOMS: atom_id res chain seq x y z
N MET A 1 49.87 -12.99 34.22
CA MET A 1 50.02 -12.82 32.76
C MET A 1 48.93 -13.65 32.11
N MET A 2 47.88 -13.01 31.60
CA MET A 2 46.73 -13.66 30.98
C MET A 2 47.07 -13.96 29.52
N HIS A 3 46.96 -15.21 29.08
CA HIS A 3 46.93 -15.56 27.66
C HIS A 3 45.51 -16.00 27.30
N ILE A 4 44.92 -15.20 26.44
CA ILE A 4 43.65 -15.38 25.74
C ILE A 4 43.95 -16.21 24.49
N ASP A 5 43.40 -17.42 24.39
CA ASP A 5 43.25 -18.09 23.10
C ASP A 5 41.86 -18.72 23.03
N ALA A 6 40.97 -18.00 22.33
CA ALA A 6 39.65 -18.47 21.95
C ALA A 6 39.80 -19.43 20.77
N VAL A 7 39.74 -20.74 21.04
CA VAL A 7 39.63 -21.74 19.98
C VAL A 7 38.16 -21.82 19.57
N ILE A 8 37.84 -21.21 18.43
CA ILE A 8 36.59 -21.38 17.69
C ILE A 8 36.60 -22.80 17.10
N GLY A 9 35.83 -23.71 17.68
CA GLY A 9 35.63 -25.08 17.18
C GLY A 9 34.34 -25.20 16.38
N ASP A 10 34.47 -25.33 15.06
CA ASP A 10 33.77 -26.30 14.20
C ASP A 10 32.24 -26.42 14.35
N ALA A 11 31.51 -25.62 13.57
CA ALA A 11 30.10 -25.85 13.28
C ALA A 11 29.98 -26.92 12.19
N THR A 12 29.70 -28.16 12.59
CA THR A 12 29.36 -29.25 11.68
C THR A 12 28.03 -28.97 10.97
N LEU A 13 28.09 -28.97 9.64
CA LEU A 13 26.95 -28.88 8.72
C LEU A 13 26.25 -30.24 8.63
N ASP A 14 25.51 -30.63 9.67
CA ASP A 14 24.66 -31.83 9.61
C ASP A 14 23.22 -31.45 9.27
N GLY A 15 22.73 -31.98 8.15
CA GLY A 15 21.46 -31.66 7.48
C GLY A 15 20.19 -32.08 8.21
N THR A 16 20.09 -31.84 9.51
CA THR A 16 18.90 -32.09 10.35
C THR A 16 17.97 -30.88 10.49
N LEU A 17 18.32 -29.72 9.93
CA LEU A 17 17.50 -28.51 9.97
C LEU A 17 16.40 -28.45 8.90
N THR A 18 16.46 -29.27 7.85
CA THR A 18 15.46 -29.25 6.75
C THR A 18 14.20 -30.05 7.08
N LYS A 19 14.30 -31.12 7.87
CA LYS A 19 13.13 -31.94 8.24
C LYS A 19 12.23 -31.27 9.27
N GLN A 20 12.79 -30.62 10.30
CA GLN A 20 11.98 -29.89 11.28
C GLN A 20 11.35 -28.62 10.69
N TRP A 21 12.05 -27.92 9.78
CA TRP A 21 11.46 -26.80 9.03
C TRP A 21 10.23 -27.24 8.23
N ALA A 22 10.33 -28.34 7.46
CA ALA A 22 9.26 -28.80 6.57
C ALA A 22 8.00 -29.24 7.33
N GLU A 23 8.15 -29.84 8.51
CA GLU A 23 7.04 -30.26 9.37
C GLU A 23 6.38 -29.05 10.05
N TRP A 24 7.17 -28.08 10.54
CA TRP A 24 6.64 -26.85 11.14
C TRP A 24 5.79 -26.01 10.17
N VAL A 25 6.18 -25.98 8.89
CA VAL A 25 5.43 -25.28 7.83
C VAL A 25 4.08 -25.94 7.52
N LYS A 26 3.99 -27.28 7.53
CA LYS A 26 2.72 -28.00 7.25
C LYS A 26 1.66 -27.74 8.31
N GLU A 27 2.06 -27.61 9.58
CA GLU A 27 1.11 -27.42 10.70
C GLU A 27 0.55 -25.99 10.75
N LYS A 28 1.35 -24.98 10.40
CA LYS A 28 0.98 -23.55 10.51
C LYS A 28 0.15 -23.01 9.32
N ILE A 29 0.02 -23.74 8.21
CA ILE A 29 -0.73 -23.30 7.01
C ILE A 29 -2.24 -23.61 7.10
N LYS A 30 -2.77 -24.04 8.27
CA LYS A 30 -4.20 -24.35 8.44
C LYS A 30 -5.09 -23.18 8.90
N GLN A 31 -4.63 -21.92 8.81
CA GLN A 31 -5.51 -20.75 8.95
C GLN A 31 -5.67 -19.98 7.62
N PRO A 32 -6.40 -20.52 6.63
CA PRO A 32 -6.96 -19.72 5.54
C PRO A 32 -8.25 -19.07 6.04
N GLY A 33 -8.27 -17.75 6.24
CA GLY A 33 -9.52 -17.10 6.68
C GLY A 33 -9.51 -15.61 6.91
N GLU A 34 -8.36 -15.01 7.18
CA GLU A 34 -8.22 -13.56 7.23
C GLU A 34 -7.05 -13.20 6.31
N VAL A 35 -7.39 -12.83 5.08
CA VAL A 35 -6.46 -11.99 4.33
C VAL A 35 -6.25 -10.75 5.22
N PRO A 36 -5.02 -10.44 5.68
CA PRO A 36 -4.77 -9.11 6.19
C PRO A 36 -5.25 -8.15 5.08
N PRO A 37 -5.87 -7.00 5.38
CA PRO A 37 -6.16 -6.03 4.34
C PRO A 37 -4.83 -5.75 3.68
N THR A 38 -4.59 -6.36 2.51
CA THR A 38 -3.28 -6.32 1.87
C THR A 38 -3.12 -4.88 1.47
N THR A 39 -2.36 -4.18 2.30
CA THR A 39 -1.77 -2.87 2.13
C THR A 39 -0.76 -2.95 0.98
N VAL A 40 -1.19 -3.44 -0.18
CA VAL A 40 -0.55 -3.08 -1.43
C VAL A 40 -0.97 -1.64 -1.64
N ALA A 41 -0.20 -0.74 -1.03
CA ALA A 41 -0.39 0.70 -1.17
C ALA A 41 -0.58 0.99 -2.67
N PRO A 42 -1.60 1.78 -3.06
CA PRO A 42 -1.79 2.09 -4.45
C PRO A 42 -0.51 2.74 -4.96
N LYS A 43 0.14 2.16 -5.98
CA LYS A 43 1.28 2.80 -6.68
C LYS A 43 0.91 4.15 -7.31
N ARG A 44 -0.36 4.55 -7.26
CA ARG A 44 -0.88 5.81 -7.79
C ARG A 44 -1.09 6.76 -6.62
N PRO A 45 -0.70 8.05 -6.76
CA PRO A 45 -0.94 9.03 -5.72
C PRO A 45 -2.43 9.08 -5.37
N PRO A 46 -2.75 9.33 -4.09
CA PRO A 46 -4.13 9.40 -3.63
C PRO A 46 -4.88 10.48 -4.41
N LEU A 47 -6.10 10.17 -4.80
CA LEU A 47 -6.89 11.07 -5.63
C LEU A 47 -7.56 12.13 -4.75
N ILE A 48 -6.94 13.29 -4.70
CA ILE A 48 -7.37 14.43 -3.89
C ILE A 48 -8.51 15.18 -4.58
N CYS A 49 -9.56 15.51 -3.82
CA CYS A 49 -10.64 16.37 -4.28
C CYS A 49 -10.13 17.81 -4.42
N HIS A 50 -10.33 18.41 -5.60
CA HIS A 50 -9.91 19.79 -5.88
C HIS A 50 -10.61 20.83 -4.99
N TYR A 51 -11.79 20.50 -4.45
CA TYR A 51 -12.55 21.42 -3.61
C TYR A 51 -12.23 21.26 -2.11
N CYS A 52 -12.36 20.04 -1.57
CA CYS A 52 -12.29 19.80 -0.12
C CYS A 52 -10.98 19.17 0.34
N GLY A 53 -10.06 18.84 -0.56
CA GLY A 53 -8.77 18.22 -0.22
C GLY A 53 -8.85 16.77 0.29
N SER A 54 -10.05 16.21 0.47
CA SER A 54 -10.20 14.83 0.94
C SER A 54 -9.71 13.84 -0.10
N THR A 55 -9.12 12.73 0.35
CA THR A 55 -8.88 11.54 -0.46
C THR A 55 -10.25 10.96 -0.84
N GLY A 56 -10.66 11.19 -2.09
CA GLY A 56 -11.98 10.80 -2.56
C GLY A 56 -12.16 9.27 -2.66
N PRO A 57 -13.36 8.81 -3.04
CA PRO A 57 -13.61 7.40 -3.30
C PRO A 57 -12.62 6.85 -4.35
N PRO A 58 -12.44 5.51 -4.43
CA PRO A 58 -11.49 4.88 -5.36
C PRO A 58 -11.69 5.27 -6.83
N LYS A 59 -12.89 5.77 -7.20
CA LYS A 59 -13.23 6.30 -8.52
C LYS A 59 -13.79 7.74 -8.40
N PRO A 60 -12.95 8.77 -8.24
CA PRO A 60 -13.41 10.16 -8.19
C PRO A 60 -13.87 10.62 -9.57
N ARG A 61 -14.76 11.61 -9.59
CA ARG A 61 -15.32 12.16 -10.83
C ARG A 61 -14.39 13.21 -11.40
N ARG A 62 -14.04 13.10 -12.67
CA ARG A 62 -13.31 14.15 -13.41
C ARG A 62 -14.28 15.23 -13.88
N CYS A 63 -13.81 16.46 -13.99
CA CYS A 63 -14.55 17.51 -14.70
C CYS A 63 -14.85 17.05 -16.13
N GLY A 64 -16.12 17.07 -16.55
CA GLY A 64 -16.53 16.63 -17.89
C GLY A 64 -15.99 17.51 -19.02
N GLY A 65 -15.71 18.79 -18.74
CA GLY A 65 -15.12 19.73 -19.70
C GLY A 65 -13.62 19.54 -19.85
N CYS A 66 -12.84 19.89 -18.82
CA CYS A 66 -11.38 19.90 -18.92
C CYS A 66 -10.71 18.55 -18.63
N LYS A 67 -11.38 17.66 -17.90
CA LYS A 67 -10.82 16.37 -17.41
C LYS A 67 -9.54 16.47 -16.56
N LYS A 68 -9.08 17.70 -16.23
CA LYS A 68 -7.85 17.99 -15.47
C LYS A 68 -8.03 17.81 -13.96
N VAL A 69 -9.12 18.30 -13.40
CA VAL A 69 -9.41 18.25 -11.95
C VAL A 69 -10.37 17.11 -11.60
N ARG A 70 -10.32 16.66 -10.35
CA ARG A 70 -11.15 15.58 -9.79
C ARG A 70 -11.93 16.06 -8.58
N PHE A 71 -13.14 15.54 -8.41
CA PHE A 71 -14.01 15.81 -7.27
C PHE A 71 -14.45 14.50 -6.63
N CYS A 72 -14.53 14.49 -5.30
CA CYS A 72 -15.04 13.33 -4.56
C CYS A 72 -16.54 13.14 -4.76
N SER A 73 -17.29 14.21 -5.05
CA SER A 73 -18.74 14.19 -5.22
C SER A 73 -19.23 15.26 -6.21
N ARG A 74 -20.50 15.16 -6.63
CA ARG A 74 -21.12 16.15 -7.53
C ARG A 74 -21.28 17.50 -6.82
N GLU A 75 -21.54 17.48 -5.52
CA GLU A 75 -21.68 18.65 -4.65
C GLU A 75 -20.36 19.42 -4.60
N CYS A 76 -19.23 18.73 -4.42
CA CYS A 76 -17.90 19.37 -4.44
C CYS A 76 -17.59 20.02 -5.80
N GLN A 77 -17.99 19.37 -6.90
CA GLN A 77 -17.86 19.96 -8.23
C GLN A 77 -18.71 21.23 -8.38
N GLN A 78 -19.96 21.21 -7.92
CA GLN A 78 -20.87 22.36 -8.02
C GLN A 78 -20.41 23.52 -7.14
N ARG A 79 -19.98 23.26 -5.90
CA ARG A 79 -19.46 24.29 -4.99
C ARG A 79 -18.19 24.93 -5.53
N ASN A 80 -17.32 24.14 -6.16
CA ASN A 80 -16.09 24.66 -6.77
C ASN A 80 -16.31 25.30 -8.14
N TRP A 81 -17.48 25.12 -8.77
CA TRP A 81 -17.74 25.59 -10.13
C TRP A 81 -17.52 27.09 -10.36
N PRO A 82 -17.94 28.01 -9.46
CA PRO A 82 -17.73 29.44 -9.64
C PRO A 82 -16.26 29.84 -9.78
N GLU A 83 -15.36 29.12 -9.10
CA GLU A 83 -13.92 29.31 -9.21
C GLU A 83 -13.34 28.52 -10.38
N HIS A 84 -13.68 27.22 -10.48
CA HIS A 84 -13.16 26.32 -11.50
C HIS A 84 -13.44 26.79 -12.92
N LYS A 85 -14.63 27.35 -13.18
CA LYS A 85 -15.04 27.80 -14.52
C LYS A 85 -14.08 28.83 -15.12
N LYS A 86 -13.38 29.61 -14.29
CA LYS A 86 -12.44 30.67 -14.73
C LYS A 86 -11.26 30.11 -15.52
N TYR A 87 -10.84 28.88 -15.20
CA TYR A 87 -9.70 28.20 -15.84
C TYR A 87 -10.09 26.84 -16.44
N CYS A 88 -11.39 26.55 -16.54
CA CYS A 88 -11.88 25.32 -17.16
C CYS A 88 -11.81 25.45 -18.68
N SER A 89 -10.78 24.86 -19.28
CA SER A 89 -10.65 24.74 -20.73
C SER A 89 -11.20 23.37 -21.17
N LYS A 90 -12.26 23.36 -21.98
CA LYS A 90 -12.81 22.12 -22.57
C LYS A 90 -11.72 21.49 -23.44
N GLY A 91 -11.44 20.22 -23.18
CA GLY A 91 -10.50 19.41 -23.97
C GLY A 91 -11.21 18.37 -24.82
#